data_AF-A0A355KS09-F1
#
_entry.id   AF-A0A355KS09-F1
#
_cell.length_a   1.000
_cell.length_b   1.000
_cell.length_c   1.000
_cell.angle_alpha   90.00
_cell.angle_beta   90.00
_cell.angle_gamma   90.00
#
_symmetry.space_group_name_H-M   'P 1'
#
loop_
_entity.id
_entity.type
_entity.pdbx_description
1 polymer ?
#
loop_
_entity_poly.entity_id
_entity_poly.type
_entity_poly.pdbx_seq_one_letter_code
_entity_poly.pdbx_strand_id
1 'polypeptide(L)'
;PGTISTCMFYTGLDPYTMKEVYVAKTPHDKALQRALLQYYDPKNRDLCEEALRKAGRHDLIGYSEKCLISPKRTNAVRASKNSFGDGKRYEKKKKKY
;
A
#
# COMPACT_ATOMS: atom_id res chain seq x y z
N PRO A 1 -18.37 29.17 1.62
CA PRO A 1 -19.19 28.12 0.96
C PRO A 1 -19.54 28.64 -0.44
N GLY A 2 -19.24 27.88 -1.50
CA GLY A 2 -19.37 28.36 -2.88
C GLY A 2 -18.36 27.78 -3.89
N THR A 3 -17.56 26.78 -3.50
CA THR A 3 -16.66 26.07 -4.42
C THR A 3 -17.36 24.89 -5.06
N ILE A 4 -16.93 24.54 -6.27
CA ILE A 4 -17.37 23.33 -7.01
C ILE A 4 -17.24 22.07 -6.15
N SER A 5 -16.12 21.94 -5.41
CA SER A 5 -15.87 20.80 -4.51
C SER A 5 -16.90 20.68 -3.39
N THR A 6 -17.40 21.81 -2.88
CA THR A 6 -18.45 21.82 -1.85
C THR A 6 -19.76 21.34 -2.47
N CYS A 7 -20.12 21.84 -3.65
CA CYS A 7 -21.33 21.40 -4.37
C CYS A 7 -21.27 19.89 -4.64
N MET A 8 -20.19 19.40 -5.27
CA MET A 8 -19.97 17.98 -5.54
C MET A 8 -20.09 17.13 -4.27
N PHE A 9 -19.54 17.58 -3.14
CA PHE A 9 -19.59 16.85 -1.89
C PHE A 9 -21.04 16.62 -1.40
N TYR A 10 -21.89 17.64 -1.49
CA TYR A 10 -23.27 17.56 -1.03
C TYR A 10 -24.19 16.89 -2.05
N THR A 11 -24.07 17.21 -3.34
CA THR A 11 -24.98 16.72 -4.39
C THR A 11 -24.55 15.37 -4.98
N GLY A 12 -23.26 15.03 -4.92
CA GLY A 12 -22.71 13.90 -5.66
C GLY A 12 -22.71 14.11 -7.18
N LEU A 13 -22.96 15.33 -7.65
CA LEU A 13 -23.02 15.69 -9.06
C LEU A 13 -21.97 16.75 -9.39
N ASP A 14 -21.37 16.63 -10.56
CA ASP A 14 -20.59 17.73 -11.14
C ASP A 14 -21.55 18.85 -11.57
N PRO A 15 -21.43 20.08 -11.01
CA PRO A 15 -22.34 21.19 -11.31
C PRO A 15 -22.32 21.64 -12.78
N TYR A 16 -21.28 21.28 -13.56
CA TYR A 16 -21.20 21.66 -14.97
C TYR A 16 -21.79 20.60 -15.89
N THR A 17 -21.49 19.32 -15.61
CA THR A 17 -21.87 18.23 -16.49
C THR A 17 -23.12 17.49 -16.04
N MET A 18 -23.59 17.75 -14.82
CA MET A 18 -24.69 17.05 -14.15
C MET A 18 -24.49 15.53 -14.08
N LYS A 19 -23.24 15.07 -14.20
CA LYS A 19 -22.87 13.65 -14.07
C LYS A 19 -22.60 13.31 -12.62
N GLU A 20 -22.90 12.07 -12.26
CA GLU A 20 -22.56 11.53 -10.95
C GLU A 20 -21.05 11.44 -10.76
N VAL A 21 -20.59 11.97 -9.63
CA VAL A 21 -19.20 11.97 -9.20
C VAL A 21 -19.11 11.21 -7.89
N TYR A 22 -18.18 10.26 -7.82
CA TYR A 22 -17.91 9.54 -6.59
C TYR A 22 -17.32 10.47 -5.53
N VAL A 23 -17.98 10.53 -4.37
CA VAL A 23 -17.52 11.29 -3.20
C VAL A 23 -17.43 10.37 -1.99
N ALA A 24 -16.26 10.33 -1.36
CA ALA A 24 -16.04 9.59 -0.13
C ALA A 24 -16.77 10.25 1.05
N LYS A 25 -17.92 9.69 1.44
CA LYS A 25 -18.70 10.16 2.59
C LYS A 25 -18.29 9.46 3.89
N THR A 26 -17.98 8.16 3.82
CA THR A 26 -17.60 7.37 4.99
C THR A 26 -16.17 7.66 5.43
N PRO A 27 -15.85 7.53 6.75
CA PRO A 27 -14.47 7.65 7.22
C PRO A 27 -13.53 6.65 6.54
N HIS A 28 -14.03 5.45 6.27
CA HIS A 28 -13.30 4.39 5.61
C HIS A 28 -12.90 4.78 4.18
N ASP A 29 -13.83 5.28 3.37
CA ASP A 29 -13.53 5.69 1.99
C ASP A 29 -12.56 6.87 1.93
N LYS A 30 -12.66 7.80 2.89
CA LYS A 30 -11.68 8.89 3.05
C LYS A 30 -10.30 8.34 3.40
N ALA A 31 -10.23 7.33 4.25
CA ALA A 31 -8.97 6.67 4.60
C ALA A 31 -8.35 5.96 3.38
N LEU A 32 -9.16 5.29 2.55
CA LEU A 32 -8.70 4.68 1.29
C LEU A 32 -8.13 5.74 0.32
N GLN A 33 -8.85 6.84 0.10
CA GLN A 33 -8.36 7.94 -0.75
C GLN A 33 -7.06 8.54 -0.21
N ARG A 34 -7.00 8.79 1.11
CA ARG A 34 -5.80 9.31 1.76
C ARG A 34 -4.62 8.34 1.69
N ALA A 35 -4.88 7.04 1.79
CA ALA A 35 -3.86 6.00 1.68
C ALA A 35 -3.18 6.05 0.31
N LEU A 36 -3.93 6.24 -0.78
CA LEU A 36 -3.35 6.37 -2.13
C LEU A 36 -2.40 7.57 -2.26
N LEU A 37 -2.69 8.70 -1.60
CA LEU A 37 -1.79 9.86 -1.56
C LEU A 37 -0.50 9.58 -0.76
N GLN A 38 -0.59 8.69 0.23
CA GLN A 38 0.48 8.33 1.16
C GLN A 38 0.95 6.89 0.95
N TYR A 39 0.97 6.42 -0.31
CA TYR A 39 1.25 5.02 -0.65
C TYR A 39 2.61 4.52 -0.15
N TYR A 40 3.56 5.43 0.06
CA TYR A 40 4.90 5.15 0.56
C TYR A 40 4.93 4.86 2.07
N ASP A 41 3.89 5.22 2.83
CA ASP A 41 3.82 4.92 4.26
C ASP A 41 3.47 3.43 4.44
N PRO A 42 4.35 2.63 5.08
CA PRO A 42 4.10 1.21 5.30
C PRO A 42 2.86 0.93 6.15
N LYS A 43 2.40 1.87 6.98
CA LYS A 43 1.17 1.71 7.78
C LYS A 43 -0.08 1.72 6.92
N ASN A 44 -0.07 2.46 5.82
CA ASN A 44 -1.22 2.61 4.92
C ASN A 44 -1.25 1.53 3.83
N ARG A 45 -0.26 0.64 3.80
CA ARG A 45 -0.09 -0.37 2.76
C ARG A 45 -1.31 -1.28 2.58
N ASP A 46 -1.95 -1.67 3.68
CA ASP A 46 -3.17 -2.51 3.61
C ASP A 46 -4.36 -1.74 3.04
N LEU A 47 -4.54 -0.48 3.44
CA LEU A 47 -5.56 0.41 2.89
C LEU A 47 -5.31 0.74 1.41
N CYS A 48 -4.05 0.89 1.00
CA CYS A 48 -3.68 1.10 -0.40
C CYS A 48 -4.02 -0.13 -1.24
N GLU A 49 -3.71 -1.33 -0.73
CA GLU A 49 -4.03 -2.58 -1.42
C GLU A 49 -5.55 -2.72 -1.61
N GLU A 50 -6.33 -2.44 -0.58
CA GLU A 50 -7.79 -2.43 -0.67
C GLU A 50 -8.30 -1.39 -1.67
N ALA A 51 -7.79 -0.16 -1.62
CA ALA A 51 -8.18 0.92 -2.52
C ALA A 51 -7.89 0.58 -3.99
N LEU A 52 -6.71 0.01 -4.28
CA LEU A 52 -6.32 -0.42 -5.63
C LEU A 52 -7.19 -1.58 -6.13
N ARG A 53 -7.53 -2.54 -5.26
CA ARG A 53 -8.44 -3.63 -5.59
C ARG A 53 -9.84 -3.11 -5.91
N LYS A 54 -10.38 -2.18 -5.10
CA LYS A 54 -11.69 -1.54 -5.35
C LYS A 54 -11.69 -0.73 -6.65
N ALA A 55 -10.57 -0.09 -6.99
CA ALA A 55 -10.41 0.62 -8.25
C ALA A 55 -10.15 -0.29 -9.47
N GLY A 56 -10.00 -1.62 -9.27
CA GLY A 56 -9.67 -2.56 -10.34
C GLY A 56 -8.24 -2.43 -10.89
N ARG A 57 -7.36 -1.68 -10.20
CA ARG A 57 -5.99 -1.37 -10.63
C ARG A 57 -4.96 -2.32 -10.01
N HIS A 58 -5.15 -3.62 -10.24
CA HIS A 58 -4.23 -4.65 -9.79
C HIS A 58 -2.85 -4.57 -10.47
N ASP A 59 -2.77 -3.89 -11.62
CA ASP A 59 -1.55 -3.60 -12.36
C ASP A 59 -0.52 -2.81 -11.53
N LEU A 60 -1.01 -2.02 -10.57
CA LEU A 60 -0.17 -1.18 -9.70
C LEU A 60 0.35 -1.92 -8.46
N ILE A 61 0.05 -3.22 -8.33
CA ILE A 61 0.51 -4.08 -7.23
C ILE A 61 1.56 -5.04 -7.79
N GLY A 62 2.83 -4.85 -7.45
CA GLY A 62 3.90 -5.65 -8.04
C GLY A 62 5.31 -5.22 -7.66
N TYR A 63 6.29 -5.79 -8.35
CA TYR A 63 7.72 -5.51 -8.15
C TYR A 63 8.30 -4.60 -9.23
N SER A 64 7.48 -4.11 -10.16
CA SER A 64 7.94 -3.21 -11.22
C SER A 64 8.11 -1.78 -10.73
N GLU A 65 8.93 -0.99 -11.41
CA GLU A 65 9.13 0.43 -11.10
C GLU A 65 7.85 1.27 -11.21
N LYS A 66 6.84 0.79 -11.94
CA LYS A 66 5.54 1.46 -12.12
C LYS A 66 4.49 1.06 -11.07
N CYS A 67 4.80 0.11 -10.19
CA CYS A 67 3.89 -0.33 -9.14
C CYS A 67 3.95 0.62 -7.94
N LEU A 68 2.80 0.91 -7.34
CA LEU A 68 2.70 1.76 -6.15
C LEU A 68 3.03 1.00 -4.87
N ILE A 69 2.62 -0.27 -4.80
CA ILE A 69 2.86 -1.12 -3.63
C ILE A 69 3.48 -2.45 -4.03
N SER A 70 4.37 -2.96 -3.18
CA SER A 70 4.93 -4.30 -3.34
C SER A 70 4.00 -5.37 -2.79
N PRO A 71 3.87 -6.54 -3.44
CA PRO A 71 3.02 -7.62 -2.96
C PRO A 71 3.54 -8.15 -1.61
N LYS A 72 2.62 -8.60 -0.74
CA LYS A 72 2.97 -9.09 0.61
C LYS A 72 3.98 -10.21 0.43
N ARG A 73 5.17 -10.06 1.02
CA ARG A 73 6.15 -11.16 1.08
C ARG A 73 5.50 -12.27 1.90
N THR A 74 5.01 -13.31 1.24
CA THR A 74 4.60 -14.53 1.92
C THR A 74 5.86 -15.17 2.50
N ASN A 75 5.79 -15.64 3.76
CA ASN A 75 6.93 -16.24 4.45
C ASN A 75 7.50 -17.49 3.75
N ALA A 76 6.83 -18.00 2.71
CA ALA A 76 7.30 -19.09 1.87
C ALA A 76 8.66 -18.81 1.19
N VAL A 77 8.93 -17.56 0.78
CA VAL A 77 10.19 -17.20 0.08
C VAL A 77 11.38 -17.07 1.05
N ARG A 78 11.13 -16.88 2.36
CA ARG A 78 12.20 -16.77 3.36
C ARG A 78 12.84 -18.12 3.73
N ALA A 79 12.18 -19.25 3.44
CA ALA A 79 12.72 -20.57 3.75
C ALA A 79 13.87 -21.00 2.82
N SER A 80 14.00 -20.41 1.62
CA SER A 80 14.97 -20.83 0.59
C SER A 80 16.32 -20.10 0.65
N LYS A 81 16.43 -18.98 1.39
CA LYS A 81 17.63 -18.10 1.34
C LYS A 81 18.64 -18.30 2.48
N ASN A 82 18.42 -19.27 3.37
CA ASN A 82 19.32 -19.59 4.48
C ASN A 82 20.35 -20.69 4.18
N SER A 83 20.58 -21.01 2.90
CA SER A 83 21.42 -22.15 2.50
C SER A 83 22.75 -21.77 1.81
N PHE A 84 23.13 -20.50 1.73
CA PHE A 84 24.39 -20.09 1.08
C PHE A 84 25.11 -18.96 1.85
N GLY A 85 26.25 -19.32 2.46
CA GLY A 85 27.26 -18.44 3.06
C GLY A 85 27.21 -18.37 4.59
N ASP A 86 28.28 -18.51 5.37
CA ASP A 86 29.68 -18.77 5.08
C ASP A 86 30.36 -19.17 6.41
N GLY A 87 31.40 -19.99 6.35
CA GLY A 87 32.09 -20.54 7.51
C GLY A 87 32.97 -19.54 8.26
N LYS A 88 33.01 -19.70 9.58
CA LYS A 88 34.17 -19.63 10.50
C LYS A 88 33.66 -19.39 11.92
N ARG A 89 33.26 -20.47 12.58
CA ARG A 89 33.02 -20.48 14.03
C ARG A 89 34.38 -20.49 14.73
N TYR A 90 34.77 -19.35 15.28
CA TYR A 90 35.97 -19.16 16.10
C TYR A 90 36.07 -20.25 17.17
N GLU A 91 37.11 -21.08 17.11
CA GLU A 91 37.40 -22.13 18.08
C GLU A 91 38.08 -21.51 19.31
N LYS A 92 37.30 -21.30 20.38
CA LYS A 92 37.83 -20.80 21.66
C LYS A 92 38.54 -21.96 22.39
N LYS A 93 39.85 -22.11 22.15
CA LYS A 93 40.71 -23.03 22.92
C LYS A 93 40.62 -22.73 24.41
N LYS A 94 40.13 -23.70 25.19
CA LYS A 94 40.32 -23.77 26.64
C LYS A 94 41.81 -23.92 26.93
N LYS A 95 42.44 -22.92 27.55
CA LYS A 95 43.71 -23.12 28.27
C LYS A 95 43.41 -23.23 29.76
N LYS A 96 43.57 -24.46 30.22
CA LYS A 96 43.73 -24.92 31.59
C LYS A 96 45.14 -24.53 32.04
N TYR A 97 45.27 -23.73 33.10
CA TYR A 97 46.31 -23.79 34.13
C TYR A 97 45.78 -23.07 35.36
#